data_AF-A0A2K6SN13-F1
#
_entry.id   AF-A0A2K6SN13-F1
#
_cell.length_a   1.000
_cell.length_b   1.000
_cell.length_c   1.000
_cell.angle_alpha   90.00
_cell.angle_beta   90.00
_cell.angle_gamma   90.00
#
_symmetry.space_group_name_H-M   'P 1'
#
loop_
_entity.id
_entity.type
_entity.pdbx_description
1 polymer ?
#
loop_
_entity_poly.entity_id
_entity_poly.type
_entity_poly.pdbx_seq_one_letter_code
_entity_poly.pdbx_strand_id
1 'polypeptide(L)'
;MGSYDYPSSPPKCKFEPPLFYPNMYPLEDKDWRPANTIKQILLGTQELLNEPNIQDPAQAEAYTIYCQNKVEYEKRVRAQVKKLRPSWSTW
;
A
#
# COMPACT_ATOMS: atom_id res chain seq x y z
N MET A 1 -16.32 -11.27 -0.14
CA MET A 1 -17.03 -11.48 -1.42
C MET A 1 -16.01 -11.33 -2.54
N GLY A 2 -15.64 -12.41 -3.22
CA GLY A 2 -14.76 -12.33 -4.40
C GLY A 2 -15.40 -11.51 -5.51
N SER A 3 -14.61 -10.83 -6.34
CA SER A 3 -15.10 -10.24 -7.58
C SER A 3 -15.46 -11.38 -8.53
N TYR A 4 -16.75 -11.60 -8.76
CA TYR A 4 -17.24 -12.59 -9.74
C TYR A 4 -16.85 -12.26 -11.20
N ASP A 5 -16.15 -11.15 -11.39
CA ASP A 5 -15.76 -10.59 -12.69
C ASP A 5 -14.24 -10.60 -12.89
N TYR A 6 -13.47 -11.31 -12.06
CA TYR A 6 -12.07 -11.57 -12.37
C TYR A 6 -11.98 -12.53 -13.57
N PRO A 7 -11.11 -12.27 -14.59
CA PRO A 7 -10.08 -11.23 -14.64
C PRO A 7 -10.49 -9.95 -15.39
N SER A 8 -11.76 -9.74 -15.76
CA SER A 8 -12.20 -8.48 -16.38
C SER A 8 -11.96 -7.28 -15.45
N SER A 9 -12.22 -7.47 -14.15
CA SER A 9 -11.94 -6.52 -13.08
C SER A 9 -10.76 -6.99 -12.22
N PRO A 10 -9.91 -6.08 -11.69
CA PRO A 10 -8.81 -6.47 -10.81
C PRO A 10 -9.32 -7.03 -9.47
N PRO A 11 -8.52 -7.83 -8.77
CA PRO A 11 -8.80 -8.16 -7.38
C PRO A 11 -8.70 -6.90 -6.51
N LYS A 12 -9.59 -6.77 -5.52
CA LYS A 12 -9.52 -5.69 -4.53
C LYS A 12 -8.44 -6.01 -3.49
N CYS A 13 -7.34 -5.26 -3.51
CA CYS A 13 -6.28 -5.37 -2.51
C CYS A 13 -6.50 -4.34 -1.38
N LYS A 14 -6.41 -4.78 -0.13
CA LYS A 14 -6.48 -3.92 1.05
C LYS A 14 -5.47 -4.40 2.09
N PHE A 15 -4.83 -3.45 2.76
CA PHE A 15 -4.02 -3.76 3.93
C PHE A 15 -4.91 -3.74 5.16
N GLU A 16 -4.88 -4.83 5.92
CA GLU A 16 -5.60 -4.98 7.17
C GLU A 16 -4.59 -5.30 8.28
N PRO A 17 -4.39 -4.39 9.25
CA PRO A 17 -4.99 -3.05 9.35
C PRO A 17 -4.41 -2.05 8.32
N PRO A 18 -5.07 -0.89 8.11
CA PRO A 18 -4.58 0.15 7.20
C PRO A 18 -3.17 0.62 7.55
N LEU A 19 -2.31 0.77 6.54
CA LEU A 19 -0.97 1.33 6.71
C LEU A 19 -1.01 2.86 6.68
N PHE A 20 -0.08 3.48 7.39
CA PHE A 20 0.21 4.91 7.31
C PHE A 20 1.21 5.14 6.18
N TYR A 21 0.71 5.39 4.96
CA TYR A 21 1.57 5.47 3.78
C TYR A 21 0.96 6.36 2.66
N PRO A 22 1.75 7.23 1.99
CA PRO A 22 1.21 8.25 1.09
C PRO A 22 0.30 7.72 -0.02
N ASN A 23 0.56 6.52 -0.57
CA ASN A 23 -0.17 5.95 -1.71
C ASN A 23 -1.10 4.79 -1.34
N MET A 24 -1.64 4.77 -0.11
CA MET A 24 -2.56 3.72 0.31
C MET A 24 -3.98 3.92 -0.23
N TYR A 25 -4.26 3.29 -1.37
CA TYR A 25 -5.60 2.99 -1.86
C TYR A 25 -5.75 1.49 -2.16
N PRO A 26 -6.97 0.96 -2.28
CA PRO A 26 -7.14 -0.21 -3.15
C PRO A 26 -6.60 0.17 -4.52
N LEU A 27 -5.70 -0.65 -5.08
CA LEU A 27 -5.12 -0.44 -6.41
C LEU A 27 -6.23 -0.05 -7.37
N GLU A 28 -6.23 1.21 -7.80
CA GLU A 28 -7.31 1.73 -8.63
C GLU A 28 -7.28 1.04 -10.00
N ASP A 29 -8.46 0.81 -10.56
CA ASP A 29 -8.69 0.08 -11.82
C ASP A 29 -8.02 0.71 -13.05
N LYS A 30 -7.39 1.89 -12.91
CA LYS A 30 -6.98 2.78 -14.00
C LYS A 30 -6.06 2.14 -15.04
N ASP A 31 -5.29 1.11 -14.66
CA ASP A 31 -4.35 0.42 -15.55
C ASP A 31 -4.48 -1.12 -15.55
N TRP A 32 -5.58 -1.66 -15.02
CA TRP A 32 -5.79 -3.11 -15.02
C TRP A 32 -6.02 -3.66 -16.44
N ARG A 33 -5.33 -4.76 -16.76
CA ARG A 33 -5.62 -5.59 -17.93
C ARG A 33 -5.84 -7.03 -17.47
N PRO A 34 -6.73 -7.81 -18.09
CA PRO A 34 -6.92 -9.22 -17.75
C PRO A 34 -5.66 -10.09 -17.84
N ALA A 35 -4.63 -9.63 -18.56
CA ALA A 35 -3.32 -10.28 -18.65
C ALA A 35 -2.41 -10.03 -17.42
N ASN A 36 -2.72 -9.03 -16.60
CA ASN A 36 -2.00 -8.78 -15.36
C ASN A 36 -2.25 -9.93 -14.37
N THR A 37 -1.18 -10.31 -13.68
CA THR A 37 -1.20 -11.40 -12.70
C THR A 37 -1.19 -10.84 -11.28
N ILE A 38 -1.66 -11.66 -10.33
CA ILE A 38 -1.54 -11.36 -8.90
C ILE A 38 -0.08 -11.09 -8.52
N LYS A 39 0.88 -11.81 -9.12
CA LYS A 39 2.32 -11.58 -8.88
C LYS A 39 2.74 -10.15 -9.26
N GLN A 40 2.31 -9.65 -10.42
CA GLN A 40 2.64 -8.29 -10.86
C GLN A 40 2.02 -7.24 -9.95
N ILE A 41 0.80 -7.48 -9.47
CA ILE A 41 0.15 -6.63 -8.46
C ILE A 41 0.99 -6.56 -7.18
N LEU A 42 1.42 -7.70 -6.66
CA LEU A 42 2.21 -7.76 -5.41
C LEU A 42 3.59 -7.11 -5.57
N LEU A 43 4.25 -7.32 -6.72
CA LEU A 43 5.54 -6.67 -7.01
C LEU A 43 5.40 -5.15 -7.11
N GLY A 44 4.40 -4.66 -7.86
CA GLY A 44 4.12 -3.22 -7.94
C GLY A 44 3.75 -2.62 -6.59
N THR A 45 3.07 -3.40 -5.73
CA THR A 45 2.81 -2.98 -4.34
C THR A 45 4.10 -2.87 -3.52
N GLN A 46 5.03 -3.83 -3.65
CA GLN A 46 6.32 -3.76 -2.96
C GLN A 46 7.18 -2.58 -3.44
N GLU A 47 7.22 -2.34 -4.76
CA GLU A 47 7.90 -1.19 -5.35
C GLU A 47 7.29 0.11 -4.83
N LEU A 48 5.95 0.21 -4.85
CA LEU A 48 5.25 1.39 -4.36
C LEU A 48 5.47 1.62 -2.88
N LEU A 49 5.66 0.58 -2.04
CA LEU A 49 5.98 0.72 -0.61
C LEU A 49 7.42 1.18 -0.35
N ASN A 50 8.34 0.87 -1.27
CA ASN A 50 9.73 1.34 -1.21
C ASN A 50 9.84 2.79 -1.70
N GLU A 51 9.13 3.12 -2.78
CA GLU A 51 9.20 4.40 -3.48
C GLU A 51 7.79 4.99 -3.64
N PRO A 52 7.34 5.85 -2.70
CA PRO A 52 6.02 6.45 -2.79
C PRO A 52 5.92 7.41 -3.97
N ASN A 53 4.82 7.31 -4.72
CA ASN A 53 4.49 8.24 -5.80
C ASN A 53 3.90 9.54 -5.24
N ILE A 54 4.74 10.56 -5.03
CA ILE A 54 4.30 11.87 -4.51
C ILE A 54 3.39 12.67 -5.46
N GLN A 55 3.29 12.26 -6.74
CA GLN A 55 2.44 12.95 -7.72
C GLN A 55 0.97 12.56 -7.62
N ASP A 56 0.67 11.42 -6.99
CA ASP A 56 -0.69 10.91 -6.83
C ASP A 56 -0.91 10.40 -5.37
N PRO A 57 -0.95 11.33 -4.39
CA PRO A 57 -1.07 10.97 -2.99
C PRO A 57 -2.50 10.53 -2.64
N ALA A 58 -2.57 9.45 -1.88
CA ALA A 58 -3.80 8.83 -1.41
C ALA A 58 -4.22 9.25 0.01
N GLN A 59 -3.23 9.33 0.90
CA GLN A 59 -3.43 9.69 2.30
C GLN A 59 -2.77 11.04 2.57
N ALA A 60 -3.60 12.08 2.68
CA ALA A 60 -3.14 13.46 2.83
C ALA A 60 -2.22 13.66 4.05
N GLU A 61 -2.51 13.03 5.20
CA GLU A 61 -1.67 13.15 6.40
C GLU A 61 -0.30 12.50 6.18
N ALA A 62 -0.27 11.26 5.68
CA ALA A 62 0.97 10.54 5.42
C ALA A 62 1.82 11.27 4.37
N TYR A 63 1.20 11.76 3.30
CA TYR A 63 1.85 12.59 2.28
C TYR A 63 2.44 13.88 2.86
N THR A 64 1.66 14.63 3.63
CA THR A 64 2.11 15.92 4.20
C THR A 64 3.33 15.72 5.09
N ILE A 65 3.29 14.74 5.99
CA ILE A 65 4.40 14.44 6.89
C ILE A 65 5.60 13.88 6.11
N TYR A 66 5.36 13.04 5.10
CA TYR A 66 6.42 12.53 4.22
C TYR A 66 7.20 13.66 3.55
N CYS A 67 6.52 14.68 3.03
CA CYS A 67 7.13 15.80 2.32
C CYS A 67 7.78 16.83 3.27
N GLN A 68 7.16 17.11 4.42
CA GLN A 68 7.59 18.18 5.32
C GLN A 68 8.56 17.72 6.40
N ASN A 69 8.43 16.49 6.88
CA ASN A 69 9.22 15.96 8.00
C ASN A 69 9.41 14.44 7.87
N LYS A 70 10.37 14.07 7.00
CA LYS A 70 10.72 12.67 6.74
C LYS A 70 11.10 11.89 8.01
N VAL A 71 11.73 12.54 8.99
CA VAL A 71 12.13 11.91 10.27
C VAL A 71 10.90 11.50 11.09
N GLU A 72 9.90 12.37 11.22
CA GLU A 72 8.65 12.05 11.91
C GLU A 72 7.84 10.99 11.13
N TYR A 73 7.84 11.06 9.79
CA TYR A 73 7.24 10.02 8.97
C TYR A 73 7.82 8.63 9.28
N GLU A 74 9.15 8.50 9.23
CA GLU A 74 9.84 7.23 9.52
C GLU A 74 9.60 6.75 10.95
N LYS A 75 9.55 7.66 11.93
CA LYS A 75 9.23 7.33 13.31
C LYS A 75 7.84 6.72 13.45
N ARG A 76 6.83 7.29 12.79
CA ARG A 76 5.44 6.76 12.79
C ARG A 76 5.34 5.42 12.10
N VAL A 77 5.99 5.26 10.94
CA VAL A 77 6.06 3.98 10.22
C VAL A 77 6.69 2.89 11.10
N ARG A 78 7.84 3.16 11.74
CA ARG A 78 8.48 2.20 12.65
C ARG A 78 7.59 1.84 13.84
N ALA A 79 6.89 2.83 14.41
CA ALA A 79 5.93 2.58 15.49
C ALA A 79 4.75 1.71 15.05
N GLN A 80 4.24 1.90 13.83
CA GLN A 80 3.19 1.05 13.25
C GLN A 80 3.70 -0.38 13.03
N VAL A 81 4.86 -0.55 12.40
CA VAL A 81 5.48 -1.87 12.18
C VAL A 81 5.64 -2.63 13.50
N LYS A 82 6.08 -1.96 14.57
CA LYS A 82 6.20 -2.57 15.90
C LYS A 82 4.86 -3.07 16.45
N LYS A 83 3.76 -2.36 16.19
CA LYS A 83 2.40 -2.77 16.60
C LYS A 83 1.84 -3.91 15.76
N LEU A 84 2.18 -3.94 14.47
CA LEU A 84 1.72 -4.97 13.52
C LEU A 84 2.57 -6.23 13.55
N ARG A 85 3.66 -6.24 14.34
CA ARG A 85 4.54 -7.39 14.47
C ARG A 85 3.72 -8.63 14.85
N PRO A 86 3.70 -9.68 14.02
CA PRO A 86 2.98 -10.89 14.34
C PRO A 86 3.50 -11.51 15.64
N SER A 87 2.62 -12.12 16.43
CA SER A 87 3.00 -12.78 17.69
C SER A 87 4.02 -13.91 17.50
N TRP A 88 4.10 -14.49 16.31
CA TRP A 88 5.05 -15.53 15.95
C TRP A 88 6.40 -14.99 15.42
N SER A 89 6.55 -13.68 15.21
CA SER A 89 7.77 -13.09 14.67
C SER A 89 8.80 -12.86 15.78
N THR A 90 9.84 -13.70 15.83
CA THR A 90 10.94 -13.66 16.82
C THR A 90 12.21 -12.94 16.33
N TRP A 91 12.16 -12.34 15.12
CA TRP A 91 13.23 -11.52 14.56
C TRP A 91 13.08 -10.04 14.93
#